data_AF-A0A349N8Y1-F1
#
_entry.id   AF-A0A349N8Y1-F1
#
_cell.length_a   1.000
_cell.length_b   1.000
_cell.length_c   1.000
_cell.angle_alpha   90.00
_cell.angle_beta   90.00
_cell.angle_gamma   90.00
#
_symmetry.space_group_name_H-M   'P 1'
#
loop_
_entity.id
_entity.type
_entity.pdbx_description
1 polymer ?
#
loop_
_entity_poly.entity_id
_entity_poly.type
_entity_poly.pdbx_seq_one_letter_code
_entity_poly.pdbx_strand_id
1 'polypeptide(L)' 'MFNHVMIGANDIEKTKEFYNAVLGVLGAGEPMEHTNDTGQKRIFYMHNGSTFSISEP' A
#
# COMPACT_ATOMS: atom_id res chain seq x y z
N MET A 1 -2.87 1.73 19.27
CA MET A 1 -3.20 0.79 18.17
C MET A 1 -2.71 1.44 16.88
N PHE A 2 -1.98 0.71 16.03
CA PHE A 2 -1.47 1.28 14.77
C PHE A 2 -2.64 1.44 13.79
N ASN A 3 -2.81 2.64 13.24
CA ASN A 3 -3.87 2.96 12.28
C ASN A 3 -3.31 3.57 10.98
N HIS A 4 -2.08 4.08 10.99
CA HIS A 4 -1.38 4.58 9.81
C HIS A 4 0.05 4.07 9.86
N VAL A 5 0.37 3.12 8.98
CA VAL A 5 1.69 2.51 8.89
C VAL A 5 2.18 2.62 7.46
N MET A 6 3.44 3.02 7.30
CA MET A 6 4.08 3.16 5.99
C MET A 6 5.38 2.37 5.97
N ILE A 7 5.60 1.60 4.91
CA ILE A 7 6.82 0.83 4.68
C ILE A 7 7.42 1.13 3.30
N GLY A 8 8.72 0.93 3.16
CA GLY A 8 9.43 1.08 1.88
C GLY A 8 9.53 -0.26 1.13
N ALA A 9 9.46 -0.23 -0.20
CA ALA A 9 9.69 -1.38 -1.07
C ALA A 9 10.37 -0.99 -2.38
N ASN A 10 11.33 -1.79 -2.84
CA ASN A 10 12.09 -1.52 -4.07
C ASN A 10 11.33 -1.83 -5.36
N ASP A 11 10.24 -2.60 -5.29
CA ASP A 11 9.42 -3.00 -6.43
C ASP A 11 7.95 -2.92 -6.03
N ILE A 12 7.28 -1.83 -6.42
CA ILE A 12 5.90 -1.57 -6.06
C ILE A 12 4.93 -2.53 -6.73
N GLU A 13 5.16 -2.94 -7.97
CA GLU A 13 4.24 -3.82 -8.69
C GLU A 13 4.20 -5.21 -8.04
N LYS A 14 5.37 -5.77 -7.77
CA LYS A 14 5.48 -7.06 -7.07
C LYS A 14 4.91 -6.98 -5.65
N THR A 15 5.16 -5.87 -4.96
CA THR A 15 4.65 -5.66 -3.60
C THR A 15 3.13 -5.49 -3.61
N LYS A 16 2.57 -4.81 -4.61
CA LYS A 16 1.12 -4.67 -4.81
C LYS A 16 0.47 -6.03 -5.02
N GLU A 17 1.02 -6.88 -5.88
CA GLU A 17 0.48 -8.23 -6.11
C GLU A 17 0.40 -9.04 -4.81
N PHE A 18 1.48 -9.04 -4.04
CA PHE A 18 1.53 -9.74 -2.74
C PHE A 18 0.50 -9.19 -1.75
N TYR A 19 0.46 -7.87 -1.54
CA TYR A 19 -0.46 -7.28 -0.57
C TYR A 19 -1.92 -7.27 -1.02
N ASN A 20 -2.21 -7.24 -2.32
CA ASN A 20 -3.55 -7.50 -2.85
C ASN A 20 -4.03 -8.89 -2.43
N ALA A 21 -3.20 -9.92 -2.61
CA ALA A 21 -3.55 -11.29 -2.22
C ALA A 21 -3.74 -11.41 -0.70
N VAL A 22 -2.81 -10.86 0.09
CA VAL A 22 -2.83 -10.99 1.57
C VAL A 22 -3.94 -10.15 2.21
N LEU A 23 -4.06 -8.87 1.85
CA LEU A 23 -5.07 -7.97 2.43
C LEU A 23 -6.46 -8.25 1.85
N GLY A 24 -6.55 -8.81 0.65
CA GLY A 24 -7.80 -9.31 0.08
C GLY A 24 -8.45 -10.41 0.94
N VAL A 25 -7.66 -11.27 1.60
CA VAL A 25 -8.17 -12.26 2.58
C VAL A 25 -8.87 -11.56 3.76
N LEU A 26 -8.44 -10.35 4.11
CA LEU A 26 -9.03 -9.55 5.19
C LEU A 26 -10.19 -8.67 4.70
N GLY A 27 -10.50 -8.67 3.41
CA GLY A 27 -11.54 -7.82 2.82
C GLY A 27 -11.09 -6.40 2.50
N ALA A 28 -9.78 -6.13 2.43
CA ALA A 28 -9.29 -4.89 1.86
C ALA A 28 -9.47 -4.90 0.33
N GLY A 29 -9.87 -3.76 -0.22
CA GLY A 29 -9.98 -3.57 -1.67
C GLY A 29 -8.63 -3.27 -2.33
N GLU A 30 -8.68 -2.94 -3.62
CA GLU A 30 -7.51 -2.47 -4.35
C GLU A 30 -6.95 -1.19 -3.73
N PRO A 31 -5.62 -1.01 -3.74
CA PRO A 31 -5.00 0.17 -3.19
C PRO A 31 -5.21 1.37 -4.11
N MET A 32 -5.21 2.56 -3.51
CA MET A 32 -5.04 3.80 -4.26
C MET A 32 -3.57 3.94 -4.66
N GLU A 33 -3.31 4.16 -5.94
CA GLU A 33 -1.97 4.46 -6.46
C GLU A 33 -1.72 5.96 -6.51
N HIS A 34 -0.50 6.37 -6.19
CA HIS A 34 -0.10 7.77 -6.20
C HIS A 34 1.40 7.88 -6.48
N THR A 35 1.76 8.68 -7.48
CA THR A 35 3.15 9.08 -7.73
C THR A 35 3.38 10.45 -7.13
N ASN A 36 4.40 10.60 -6.29
CA ASN A 36 4.72 11.90 -5.68
C ASN A 36 5.45 12.84 -6.67
N ASP A 37 5.69 14.08 -6.24
CA ASP A 37 6.36 15.09 -7.07
C ASP A 37 7.79 14.71 -7.50
N THR A 38 8.44 13.82 -6.76
CA THR A 38 9.79 13.30 -7.06
C THR A 38 9.78 12.00 -7.88
N GLY A 39 8.61 11.56 -8.36
CA GLY A 39 8.46 10.40 -9.24
C GLY A 39 8.35 9.04 -8.54
N GLN A 40 8.37 8.99 -7.22
CA GLN A 40 8.25 7.75 -6.45
C GLN A 40 6.80 7.26 -6.45
N LYS A 41 6.61 5.99 -6.79
CA LYS A 41 5.32 5.30 -6.69
C LYS A 41 4.98 4.98 -5.24
N ARG A 42 3.70 5.16 -4.91
CA ARG A 42 3.11 4.82 -3.62
C ARG A 42 1.77 4.14 -3.81
N ILE A 43 1.47 3.20 -2.92
CA ILE A 43 0.17 2.54 -2.86
C ILE A 43 -0.40 2.61 -1.45
N PHE A 44 -1.71 2.84 -1.35
CA PHE A 44 -2.41 3.03 -0.09
C PHE A 44 -3.60 2.08 0.01
N TYR A 45 -3.54 1.17 0.98
CA TYR A 45 -4.65 0.30 1.34
C TYR A 45 -5.46 0.93 2.47
N MET A 46 -6.74 1.19 2.21
CA MET A 46 -7.68 1.70 3.21
C MET A 46 -8.63 0.58 3.60
N HIS A 47 -8.66 0.22 4.87
CA HIS A 47 -9.54 -0.83 5.37
C HIS A 47 -9.85 -0.64 6.86
N ASN A 48 -11.14 -0.70 7.23
CA ASN A 48 -11.62 -0.58 8.61
C ASN A 48 -11.03 0.61 9.40
N GLY A 49 -10.95 1.78 8.76
CA GLY A 49 -10.41 3.00 9.38
C GLY A 49 -8.89 3.01 9.57
N SER A 50 -8.18 2.02 9.02
CA SER A 50 -6.72 1.97 8.98
C SER A 50 -6.18 2.21 7.57
N THR A 51 -4.99 2.79 7.49
CA THR A 51 -4.23 3.04 6.28
C THR A 51 -2.90 2.31 6.35
N PHE A 52 -2.66 1.44 5.37
CA PHE A 52 -1.39 0.78 5.17
C PHE A 52 -0.78 1.25 3.84
N SER A 53 0.38 1.89 3.93
CA SER A 53 1.01 2.60 2.83
C SER A 53 2.33 1.95 2.46
N ILE A 54 2.64 1.91 1.16
CA ILE A 54 3.90 1.38 0.65
C ILE A 54 4.46 2.39 -0.35
N SER A 55 5.75 2.72 -0.26
CA SER A 55 6.43 3.67 -1.15
C SER A 55 7.73 3.10 -1.68
N GLU A 56 8.10 3.51 -2.89
CA GLU A 56 9.50 3.41 -3.32
C GLU A 56 10.41 4.22 -2.38
N PRO A 57 11.69 3.81 -2.22
CA PRO A 57 12.68 4.51 -1.41
C PRO A 57 12.89 5.97 -1.84
#